data_AF-A0A7X2TZ87-F1
#
_entry.id   AF-A0A7X2TZ87-F1
#
_cell.length_a   1.000
_cell.length_b   1.000
_cell.length_c   1.000
_cell.angle_alpha   90.00
_cell.angle_beta   90.00
_cell.angle_gamma   90.00
#
_symmetry.space_group_name_H-M   'P 1'
#
loop_
_entity.id
_entity.type
_entity.pdbx_description
1 polymer ?
#
loop_
_entity_poly.entity_id
_entity_poly.type
_entity_poly.pdbx_seq_one_letter_code
_entity_poly.pdbx_strand_id
1 'polypeptide(L)'
;MDTRTKIDTRIKIIDAAHAARVAREGATVVSGYFDPMVASHAEELAQLKKDGKPLLVLIANPREPILPALARAQLVAGLAAVDYVCDSPGELAPDVTLEARHAAGLANLIRHVHSRQRAAS
;
A
#
# COMPACT_ATOMS: atom_id res chain seq x y z
N MET A 1 -23.08 17.45 -15.84
CA MET A 1 -23.22 17.43 -14.37
C MET A 1 -22.31 16.33 -13.86
N ASP A 2 -21.04 16.63 -13.62
CA ASP A 2 -20.08 15.66 -13.07
C ASP A 2 -20.36 15.47 -11.58
N THR A 3 -21.25 14.55 -11.25
CA THR A 3 -21.37 14.03 -9.88
C THR A 3 -20.22 13.06 -9.64
N ARG A 4 -18.99 13.58 -9.58
CA ARG A 4 -17.92 12.89 -8.87
C ARG A 4 -18.28 12.98 -7.39
N THR A 5 -19.10 12.05 -6.93
CA THR A 5 -19.28 11.78 -5.51
C THR A 5 -17.88 11.72 -4.92
N LYS A 6 -17.55 12.67 -4.03
CA LYS A 6 -16.26 12.74 -3.37
C LYS A 6 -16.16 11.51 -2.48
N ILE A 7 -15.66 10.40 -3.01
CA ILE A 7 -15.46 9.16 -2.27
C ILE A 7 -14.45 9.50 -1.17
N ASP A 8 -14.89 9.46 0.09
CA ASP A 8 -13.97 9.49 1.22
C ASP A 8 -13.20 8.18 1.21
N THR A 9 -12.03 8.16 0.59
CA THR A 9 -11.21 6.95 0.48
C THR A 9 -10.72 6.45 1.84
N ARG A 10 -10.80 7.29 2.90
CA ARG A 10 -10.45 6.89 4.26
C ARG A 10 -11.39 5.82 4.81
N ILE A 11 -12.59 5.66 4.24
CA ILE A 11 -13.51 4.57 4.61
C ILE A 11 -12.92 3.18 4.35
N LYS A 12 -11.91 3.08 3.46
CA LYS A 12 -11.20 1.84 3.19
C LYS A 12 -10.17 1.50 4.27
N ILE A 13 -9.78 2.46 5.11
CA ILE A 13 -8.85 2.21 6.21
C ILE A 13 -9.65 1.63 7.37
N ILE A 14 -9.35 0.38 7.73
CA ILE A 14 -10.09 -0.41 8.71
C ILE A 14 -9.17 -0.87 9.84
N ASP A 15 -9.76 -1.13 11.01
CA ASP A 15 -9.04 -1.67 12.16
C ASP A 15 -8.64 -3.15 11.96
N ALA A 16 -7.81 -3.65 12.88
CA ALA A 16 -7.29 -5.02 12.84
C ALA A 16 -8.40 -6.10 12.94
N ALA A 17 -9.46 -5.84 13.72
CA ALA A 17 -10.55 -6.81 13.90
C ALA A 17 -11.37 -6.96 12.61
N HIS A 18 -11.63 -5.85 11.93
CA HIS A 18 -12.27 -5.83 10.63
C HIS A 18 -11.35 -6.45 9.56
N ALA A 19 -10.06 -6.12 9.56
CA ALA A 19 -9.07 -6.71 8.64
C ALA A 19 -9.02 -8.24 8.78
N ALA A 20 -8.99 -8.76 10.00
CA ALA A 20 -9.02 -10.19 10.27
C ALA A 20 -10.33 -10.87 9.81
N ARG A 21 -11.47 -10.17 9.89
CA ARG A 21 -12.74 -10.66 9.33
C ARG A 21 -12.70 -10.72 7.81
N VAL A 22 -12.27 -9.65 7.15
CA VAL A 22 -12.13 -9.57 5.69
C VAL A 22 -11.18 -10.64 5.16
N ALA A 23 -10.07 -10.89 5.85
CA ALA A 23 -9.13 -11.96 5.52
C ALA A 23 -9.79 -13.34 5.61
N ARG A 24 -10.51 -13.64 6.70
CA ARG A 24 -11.26 -14.91 6.86
C ARG A 24 -12.36 -15.12 5.82
N GLU A 25 -12.94 -14.03 5.33
CA GLU A 25 -13.96 -14.04 4.27
C GLU A 25 -13.37 -14.24 2.86
N GLY A 26 -12.04 -14.40 2.75
CA GLY A 26 -11.36 -14.82 1.52
C GLY A 26 -10.74 -13.68 0.71
N ALA A 27 -10.51 -12.52 1.32
CA ALA A 27 -9.71 -11.46 0.70
C ALA A 27 -8.29 -11.93 0.38
N THR A 28 -7.70 -11.37 -0.68
CA THR A 28 -6.25 -11.48 -0.91
C THR A 28 -5.55 -10.49 -0.01
N VAL A 29 -4.66 -10.96 0.86
CA VAL A 29 -3.97 -10.16 1.86
C VAL A 29 -2.55 -9.87 1.41
N VAL A 30 -2.20 -8.60 1.25
CA VAL A 30 -0.88 -8.16 0.78
C VAL A 30 -0.26 -7.23 1.80
N SER A 31 1.00 -7.46 2.18
CA SER A 31 1.75 -6.54 3.03
C SER A 31 2.83 -5.79 2.27
N GLY A 32 3.10 -4.55 2.67
CA GLY A 32 4.16 -3.76 2.04
C GLY A 32 4.43 -2.43 2.73
N TYR A 33 5.61 -1.87 2.49
CA TYR A 33 5.97 -0.52 2.95
C TYR A 33 5.26 0.60 2.18
N PHE A 34 5.21 0.63 0.85
CA PHE A 34 4.63 1.79 0.12
C PHE A 34 5.24 3.14 0.55
N ASP A 35 6.57 3.16 0.78
CA ASP A 35 7.31 4.31 1.31
C ASP A 35 8.57 4.63 0.48
N PRO A 36 8.56 5.67 -0.36
CA PRO A 36 7.38 6.41 -0.80
C PRO A 36 6.51 5.56 -1.75
N MET A 37 5.26 5.97 -1.94
CA MET A 37 4.40 5.32 -2.93
C MET A 37 4.77 5.75 -4.35
N VAL A 38 5.08 4.78 -5.22
CA VAL A 38 5.40 4.99 -6.63
C VAL A 38 4.42 4.23 -7.54
N ALA A 39 4.39 4.56 -8.83
CA ALA A 39 3.46 3.98 -9.80
C ALA A 39 3.52 2.44 -9.86
N SER A 40 4.71 1.86 -9.78
CA SER A 40 4.89 0.40 -9.84
C SER A 40 4.21 -0.34 -8.68
N HIS A 41 4.03 0.30 -7.52
CA HIS A 41 3.26 -0.29 -6.41
C HIS A 41 1.78 -0.40 -6.77
N ALA A 42 1.22 0.62 -7.44
CA ALA A 42 -0.18 0.62 -7.83
C ALA A 42 -0.46 -0.41 -8.93
N GLU A 43 0.44 -0.52 -9.91
CA GLU A 43 0.39 -1.52 -10.98
C GLU A 43 0.41 -2.94 -10.42
N GLU A 44 1.29 -3.20 -9.46
CA GLU A 44 1.37 -4.51 -8.84
C GLU A 44 0.13 -4.84 -7.99
N LEU A 45 -0.37 -3.90 -7.19
CA LEU A 45 -1.60 -4.13 -6.43
C LEU A 45 -2.77 -4.42 -7.37
N ALA A 46 -2.83 -3.77 -8.54
CA ALA A 46 -3.82 -4.07 -9.57
C ALA A 46 -3.65 -5.49 -10.16
N GLN A 47 -2.42 -5.98 -10.30
CA GLN A 47 -2.15 -7.37 -10.75
C GLN A 47 -2.49 -8.42 -9.68
N LEU A 48 -2.36 -8.07 -8.40
CA LEU A 48 -2.69 -8.97 -7.28
C LEU A 48 -4.20 -9.02 -6.99
N LYS A 49 -4.97 -8.02 -7.43
CA LYS A 49 -6.42 -8.01 -7.33
C LYS A 49 -7.02 -9.15 -8.17
N LYS A 50 -7.75 -10.03 -7.50
CA LYS A 50 -8.48 -11.14 -8.14
C LYS A 50 -9.96 -10.79 -8.29
N ASP A 51 -10.56 -11.24 -9.38
CA ASP A 51 -12.00 -11.09 -9.60
C ASP A 51 -12.81 -11.76 -8.48
N GLY A 52 -13.82 -11.04 -7.99
CA GLY A 52 -14.71 -11.51 -6.92
C GLY A 52 -14.10 -11.61 -5.52
N LYS A 53 -12.82 -11.23 -5.32
CA LYS A 53 -12.16 -11.25 -4.00
C LYS A 53 -11.69 -9.85 -3.60
N PRO A 54 -11.98 -9.36 -2.38
CA PRO A 54 -11.42 -8.11 -1.90
C PRO A 54 -9.88 -8.17 -1.84
N LEU A 55 -9.23 -7.04 -2.07
CA LEU A 55 -7.80 -6.82 -1.84
C LEU A 55 -7.65 -6.02 -0.53
N LEU A 56 -7.06 -6.67 0.47
CA LEU A 56 -6.70 -6.08 1.75
C LEU A 56 -5.20 -5.80 1.76
N VAL A 57 -4.82 -4.55 1.97
CA VAL A 57 -3.41 -4.14 2.08
C VAL A 57 -3.05 -3.86 3.53
N LEU A 58 -2.00 -4.50 4.03
CA LEU A 58 -1.42 -4.28 5.34
C LEU A 58 -0.21 -3.36 5.21
N ILE A 59 -0.23 -2.23 5.90
CA ILE A 59 0.88 -1.28 5.88
C ILE A 59 1.94 -1.74 6.88
N ALA A 60 3.03 -2.31 6.36
CA ALA A 60 4.18 -2.66 7.18
C ALA A 60 5.01 -1.42 7.50
N ASN A 61 5.75 -1.41 8.61
CA ASN A 61 6.61 -0.28 8.99
C ASN A 61 8.08 -0.58 8.63
N PRO A 62 8.72 0.22 7.76
CA PRO A 62 10.17 0.13 7.57
C PRO A 62 10.89 0.71 8.80
N ARG A 63 12.19 0.41 8.94
CA ARG A 63 13.02 0.88 10.06
C ARG A 63 13.14 2.41 10.10
N GLU A 64 13.27 3.04 8.94
CA GLU A 64 13.46 4.49 8.78
C GLU A 64 12.42 5.02 7.78
N PRO A 65 11.16 5.25 8.23
CA PRO A 65 10.09 5.67 7.35
C PRO A 65 10.30 7.11 6.87
N ILE A 66 10.11 7.36 5.58
CA ILE A 66 10.04 8.69 4.97
C ILE A 66 8.65 9.30 5.23
N LEU A 67 7.61 8.49 5.10
CA LEU A 67 6.22 8.88 5.33
C LEU A 67 5.62 8.20 6.58
N PRO A 68 4.82 8.92 7.39
CA PRO A 68 4.04 8.31 8.46
C PRO A 68 3.14 7.18 7.95
N ALA A 69 2.92 6.14 8.77
CA ALA A 69 2.10 4.97 8.41
C ALA A 69 0.70 5.36 7.89
N LEU A 70 0.03 6.29 8.56
CA LEU A 70 -1.29 6.79 8.15
C LEU A 70 -1.25 7.47 6.77
N ALA A 71 -0.19 8.23 6.45
CA ALA A 71 -0.06 8.86 5.14
C ALA A 71 0.08 7.81 4.03
N ARG A 72 0.87 6.75 4.28
CA ARG A 72 1.01 5.61 3.36
C ARG A 72 -0.31 4.87 3.20
N ALA A 73 -1.04 4.65 4.30
CA ALA A 73 -2.37 4.04 4.28
C ALA A 73 -3.37 4.83 3.43
N GLN A 74 -3.37 6.16 3.57
CA GLN A 74 -4.23 7.05 2.78
C GLN A 74 -3.90 7.03 1.29
N LEU A 75 -2.62 7.00 0.93
CA LEU A 75 -2.18 6.89 -0.46
C LEU A 75 -2.62 5.57 -1.08
N VAL A 76 -2.44 4.45 -0.37
CA VAL A 76 -2.85 3.12 -0.81
C VAL A 76 -4.38 3.02 -0.91
N ALA A 77 -5.13 3.56 0.06
CA ALA A 77 -6.59 3.60 0.04
C ALA A 77 -7.15 4.41 -1.15
N GLY A 78 -6.36 5.37 -1.65
CA GLY A 78 -6.68 6.14 -2.86
C GLY A 78 -6.71 5.30 -4.14
N LEU A 79 -6.12 4.11 -4.16
CA LEU A 79 -6.09 3.26 -5.35
C LEU A 79 -7.45 2.59 -5.62
N ALA A 80 -7.80 2.51 -6.90
CA ALA A 80 -9.02 1.85 -7.34
C ALA A 80 -9.02 0.33 -7.08
N ALA A 81 -7.86 -0.33 -7.22
CA ALA A 81 -7.73 -1.78 -7.03
C ALA A 81 -7.80 -2.23 -5.56
N VAL A 82 -7.61 -1.31 -4.62
CA VAL A 82 -7.58 -1.61 -3.18
C VAL A 82 -8.96 -1.43 -2.59
N ASP A 83 -9.45 -2.45 -1.90
CA ASP A 83 -10.76 -2.40 -1.21
C ASP A 83 -10.59 -2.00 0.25
N TYR A 84 -9.56 -2.52 0.91
CA TYR A 84 -9.30 -2.29 2.33
C TYR A 84 -7.82 -2.05 2.61
N VAL A 85 -7.54 -1.24 3.63
CA VAL A 85 -6.20 -0.97 4.14
C VAL A 85 -6.21 -1.10 5.66
N CYS A 86 -5.20 -1.73 6.24
CA CYS A 86 -4.98 -1.76 7.68
C CYS A 86 -3.56 -1.28 7.99
N ASP A 87 -3.42 -0.22 8.78
CA ASP A 87 -2.12 0.37 9.13
C ASP A 87 -1.53 -0.17 10.44
N SER A 88 -2.33 -0.95 11.17
CA SER A 88 -1.96 -1.58 12.44
C SER A 88 -2.46 -3.03 12.45
N PRO A 89 -1.90 -3.93 11.61
CA PRO A 89 -2.48 -5.24 11.33
C PRO A 89 -2.34 -6.28 12.45
N GLY A 90 -1.63 -5.97 13.55
CA GLY A 90 -1.36 -6.94 14.61
C GLY A 90 -0.60 -8.16 14.09
N GLU A 91 -1.11 -9.35 14.35
CA GLU A 91 -0.53 -10.64 13.93
C GLU A 91 -1.10 -11.19 12.61
N LEU A 92 -1.88 -10.38 11.86
CA LEU A 92 -2.50 -10.84 10.63
C LEU A 92 -1.44 -11.20 9.57
N ALA A 93 -1.38 -12.47 9.19
CA ALA A 93 -0.45 -12.97 8.20
C ALA A 93 -0.88 -12.59 6.77
N PRO A 94 0.01 -12.04 5.93
CA PRO A 94 -0.27 -11.78 4.53
C PRO A 94 -0.12 -13.04 3.67
N ASP A 95 -0.88 -13.09 2.57
CA ASP A 95 -0.66 -14.07 1.50
C ASP A 95 0.56 -13.71 0.65
N VAL A 96 0.84 -12.40 0.52
CA VAL A 96 1.94 -11.86 -0.29
C VAL A 96 2.67 -10.75 0.48
N THR A 97 3.99 -10.84 0.55
CA THR A 97 4.89 -9.91 1.28
C THR A 97 5.76 -9.15 0.29
N LEU A 98 5.56 -7.82 0.16
CA LEU A 98 6.22 -6.96 -0.84
C LEU A 98 7.40 -6.14 -0.31
N GLU A 99 7.45 -5.89 0.99
CA GLU A 99 8.65 -6.11 1.80
C GLU A 99 10.00 -5.75 1.17
N ALA A 100 10.76 -6.80 0.88
CA ALA A 100 12.09 -6.75 0.31
C ALA A 100 12.14 -6.03 -1.05
N ARG A 101 11.07 -6.14 -1.86
CA ARG A 101 11.02 -5.52 -3.19
C ARG A 101 10.78 -4.01 -3.10
N HIS A 102 9.97 -3.56 -2.14
CA HIS A 102 9.84 -2.12 -1.84
C HIS A 102 11.18 -1.54 -1.35
N ALA A 103 11.91 -2.25 -0.48
CA ALA A 103 13.22 -1.81 -0.01
C ALA A 103 14.23 -1.70 -1.17
N ALA A 104 14.27 -2.67 -2.09
CA ALA A 104 15.10 -2.61 -3.28
C ALA A 104 14.70 -1.44 -4.21
N GLY A 105 13.39 -1.21 -4.38
CA GLY A 105 12.85 -0.08 -5.14
C GLY A 105 13.27 1.27 -4.57
N LEU A 106 13.20 1.45 -3.25
CA LEU A 106 13.65 2.66 -2.57
C LEU A 106 15.16 2.88 -2.76
N ALA A 107 15.99 1.85 -2.61
CA ALA A 107 17.42 1.96 -2.84
C ALA A 107 17.74 2.40 -4.29
N ASN A 108 16.99 1.91 -5.28
CA ASN A 108 17.11 2.35 -6.67
C ASN A 108 16.71 3.82 -6.85
N LEU A 109 15.61 4.24 -6.23
CA LEU A 109 15.15 5.63 -6.27
C LEU A 109 16.19 6.58 -5.67
N ILE A 110 16.73 6.26 -4.49
CA ILE A 110 17.76 7.06 -3.82
C ILE A 110 19.01 7.20 -4.71
N ARG A 111 19.48 6.10 -5.29
CA ARG A 111 20.61 6.12 -6.24
C ARG A 111 20.34 7.01 -7.45
N HIS A 112 19.13 6.93 -8.02
CA HIS A 112 18.72 7.75 -9.16
C HIS A 112 18.64 9.24 -8.82
N VAL A 113 18.13 9.60 -7.63
CA VAL A 113 18.08 11.00 -7.18
C VAL A 113 19.48 11.57 -7.00
N HIS A 114 20.39 10.83 -6.35
CA HIS A 114 21.76 11.27 -6.16
C HIS A 114 22.53 11.45 -7.48
N SER A 115 22.31 10.59 -8.48
CA SER A 115 22.97 10.75 -9.77
C SER A 115 22.49 12.00 -10.50
N ARG A 116 21.18 12.29 -10.46
CA ARG A 116 20.62 13.51 -11.06
C ARG A 116 21.07 14.79 -10.37
N GLN A 117 21.13 14.80 -9.04
CA GLN A 117 21.59 15.96 -8.28
C GLN A 117 23.06 16.29 -8.53
N ARG A 118 23.91 15.28 -8.72
CA ARG A 118 25.33 15.48 -9.05
C ARG A 118 25.57 15.97 -10.48
N ALA A 119 24.71 15.61 -11.42
CA ALA A 119 24.81 16.05 -12.82
C ALA A 119 24.31 17.50 -13.04
N ALA A 120 23.62 18.07 -12.05
CA ALA A 120 23.09 19.43 -12.07
C ALA A 120 23.95 20.44 -11.28
N SER A 121 25.05 19.98 -10.66
CA SER A 121 26.05 20.78 -9.95
C SER A 121 27.32 20.91 -10.77
#